data_AF-A0A7S2C350-F1
#
_entry.id   AF-A0A7S2C350-F1
#
_cell.length_a   1.000
_cell.length_b   1.000
_cell.length_c   1.000
_cell.angle_alpha   90.00
_cell.angle_beta   90.00
_cell.angle_gamma   90.00
#
_symmetry.space_group_name_H-M   'P 1'
#
loop_
_entity.id
_entity.type
_entity.pdbx_description
1 polymer ?
#
loop_
_entity_poly.entity_id
_entity_poly.type
_entity_poly.pdbx_seq_one_letter_code
_entity_poly.pdbx_strand_id
1 'polypeptide(L)'
;DNQNATAFLISRGADIEALDTYGMTPLHRMASNNLPIGAEALLEARADPNNAGKCGATPLQIAQESRARAVIEVLKRYGGSTRPSPPKPEAPAAPVAKPAAGPKTGASSLVVQGSGVADVNGQYEERDPVDVPKGFGITCDKMGWDTQKMWLKLSNQQTPWFEAPNGSYIYWNKSDGQWWIDAPHGGGIYVAVAPATQPPASGWKALDASYTPTPAVELLVAGPSVGA
;
A
#
# COMPACT_ATOMS: atom_id res chain seq x y z
N ASP A 1 21.88 6.03 -12.09
CA ASP A 1 21.61 4.74 -11.40
C ASP A 1 20.24 4.19 -11.72
N ASN A 2 20.16 3.12 -12.53
CA ASN A 2 18.90 2.54 -13.03
C ASN A 2 18.21 1.57 -12.03
N GLN A 3 18.83 1.33 -10.87
CA GLN A 3 18.34 0.37 -9.87
C GLN A 3 17.00 0.80 -9.26
N ASN A 4 16.71 2.12 -9.25
CA ASN A 4 15.46 2.69 -8.73
C ASN A 4 14.24 2.38 -9.61
N ALA A 5 14.44 2.07 -10.89
CA ALA A 5 13.36 1.65 -11.78
C ALA A 5 12.84 0.24 -11.45
N THR A 6 13.63 -0.58 -10.74
CA THR A 6 13.29 -1.98 -10.41
C THR A 6 11.95 -2.06 -9.67
N ALA A 7 11.76 -1.26 -8.61
CA ALA A 7 10.52 -1.26 -7.83
C ALA A 7 9.30 -0.81 -8.66
N PHE A 8 9.51 0.13 -9.60
CA PHE A 8 8.47 0.57 -10.52
C PHE A 8 8.09 -0.52 -11.52
N LEU A 9 9.06 -1.24 -12.09
CA LEU A 9 8.77 -2.35 -13.01
C LEU A 9 8.04 -3.49 -12.31
N ILE A 10 8.47 -3.85 -11.09
CA ILE A 10 7.77 -4.84 -10.25
C ILE A 10 6.32 -4.42 -10.00
N SER A 11 6.06 -3.15 -9.67
CA SER A 11 4.69 -2.66 -9.42
C SER A 11 3.81 -2.66 -10.69
N ARG A 12 4.41 -2.74 -11.87
CA ARG A 12 3.71 -2.90 -13.16
C ARG A 12 3.57 -4.36 -13.61
N GLY A 13 3.91 -5.32 -12.74
CA GLY A 13 3.78 -6.75 -13.01
C GLY A 13 4.94 -7.35 -13.79
N ALA A 14 6.14 -6.74 -13.73
CA ALA A 14 7.33 -7.36 -14.29
C ALA A 14 7.61 -8.71 -13.60
N ASP A 15 7.98 -9.72 -14.40
CA ASP A 15 8.36 -11.04 -13.91
C ASP A 15 9.72 -10.94 -13.18
N ILE A 16 9.69 -11.18 -11.88
CA ILE A 16 10.85 -11.06 -10.97
C ILE A 16 11.85 -12.20 -11.12
N GLU A 17 11.46 -13.32 -11.76
CA GLU A 17 12.31 -14.48 -12.03
C GLU A 17 12.64 -14.62 -13.52
N ALA A 18 12.35 -13.59 -14.33
CA ALA A 18 12.60 -13.60 -15.77
C ALA A 18 14.07 -13.87 -16.09
N LEU A 19 14.32 -14.83 -16.98
CA LEU A 19 15.67 -15.16 -17.42
C LEU A 19 16.07 -14.32 -18.62
N ASP A 20 17.23 -13.69 -18.54
CA ASP A 20 17.83 -13.02 -19.70
C ASP A 20 18.50 -14.02 -20.68
N THR A 21 19.16 -13.50 -21.71
CA THR A 21 19.83 -14.30 -22.74
C THR A 21 21.01 -15.14 -22.24
N TYR A 22 21.50 -14.87 -21.04
CA TYR A 22 22.57 -15.64 -20.38
C TYR A 22 22.00 -16.60 -19.33
N GLY A 23 20.67 -16.69 -19.21
CA GLY A 23 20.03 -17.54 -18.23
C GLY A 23 20.09 -17.00 -16.81
N MET A 24 20.29 -15.70 -16.64
CA MET A 24 20.35 -15.04 -15.34
C MET A 24 19.02 -14.38 -14.99
N THR A 25 18.60 -14.49 -13.74
CA THR A 25 17.46 -13.73 -13.18
C THR A 25 17.85 -12.26 -12.95
N PRO A 26 16.88 -11.34 -12.73
CA PRO A 26 17.19 -9.95 -12.38
C PRO A 26 18.06 -9.84 -11.11
N LEU A 27 17.89 -10.75 -10.14
CA LEU A 27 18.67 -10.75 -8.91
C LEU A 27 20.15 -11.09 -9.16
N HIS A 28 20.47 -11.95 -10.14
CA HIS A 28 21.85 -12.17 -10.59
C HIS A 28 22.44 -10.90 -11.21
N ARG A 29 21.65 -10.13 -11.97
CA ARG A 29 22.13 -8.87 -12.55
C ARG A 29 22.42 -7.83 -11.48
N MET A 30 21.59 -7.77 -10.44
CA MET A 30 21.86 -6.91 -9.30
C MET A 30 23.12 -7.35 -8.55
N ALA A 31 23.30 -8.66 -8.34
CA ALA A 31 24.50 -9.25 -7.75
C ALA A 31 25.78 -8.95 -8.56
N SER A 32 25.76 -9.16 -9.88
CA SER A 32 26.93 -8.96 -10.75
C SER A 32 27.39 -7.50 -10.79
N ASN A 33 26.47 -6.55 -10.67
CA ASN A 33 26.76 -5.11 -10.79
C ASN A 33 26.81 -4.39 -9.43
N ASN A 34 26.76 -5.12 -8.31
CA ASN A 34 26.73 -4.56 -6.95
C ASN A 34 25.63 -3.50 -6.77
N LEU A 35 24.40 -3.86 -7.12
CA LEU A 35 23.21 -3.00 -7.11
C LEU A 35 22.30 -3.33 -5.90
N PRO A 36 22.63 -2.88 -4.67
CA PRO A 36 21.95 -3.32 -3.45
C PRO A 36 20.48 -2.90 -3.38
N ILE A 37 20.15 -1.72 -3.91
CA ILE A 37 18.78 -1.19 -3.85
C ILE A 37 17.85 -2.03 -4.74
N GLY A 38 18.30 -2.36 -5.95
CA GLY A 38 17.54 -3.22 -6.85
C GLY A 38 17.47 -4.67 -6.34
N ALA A 39 18.56 -5.19 -5.75
CA ALA A 39 18.57 -6.51 -5.12
C ALA A 39 17.57 -6.60 -3.96
N GLU A 40 17.56 -5.60 -3.07
CA GLU A 40 16.63 -5.54 -1.94
C GLU A 40 15.18 -5.44 -2.42
N ALA A 41 14.89 -4.62 -3.44
CA ALA A 41 13.56 -4.53 -4.04
C ALA A 41 13.05 -5.87 -4.60
N LEU A 42 13.91 -6.64 -5.28
CA LEU A 42 13.55 -7.98 -5.79
C LEU A 42 13.30 -8.98 -4.66
N LEU A 43 14.14 -8.98 -3.62
CA LEU A 43 13.99 -9.86 -2.45
C LEU A 43 12.75 -9.51 -1.62
N GLU A 44 12.46 -8.22 -1.45
CA GLU A 44 11.21 -7.74 -0.84
C GLU A 44 10.00 -8.25 -1.64
N ALA A 45 10.09 -8.25 -2.97
CA ALA A 45 9.10 -8.81 -3.89
C ALA A 45 9.07 -10.34 -3.97
N ARG A 46 9.80 -11.05 -3.09
CA ARG A 46 9.86 -12.51 -3.00
C ARG A 46 10.60 -13.21 -4.16
N ALA A 47 11.55 -12.54 -4.80
CA ALA A 47 12.51 -13.23 -5.65
C ALA A 47 13.27 -14.30 -4.84
N ASP A 48 13.49 -15.47 -5.40
CA ASP A 48 14.18 -16.57 -4.73
C ASP A 48 15.70 -16.26 -4.62
N PRO A 49 16.23 -16.06 -3.40
CA PRO A 49 17.65 -15.74 -3.21
C PRO A 49 18.59 -16.86 -3.63
N ASN A 50 18.08 -18.09 -3.83
CA ASN A 50 18.85 -19.28 -4.16
C ASN A 50 18.61 -19.77 -5.60
N ASN A 51 17.80 -19.08 -6.40
CA ASN A 51 17.55 -19.48 -7.77
C ASN A 51 18.86 -19.42 -8.58
N ALA A 52 19.35 -20.56 -9.06
CA ALA A 52 20.60 -20.64 -9.82
C ALA A 52 20.44 -20.30 -11.32
N GLY A 53 19.24 -19.93 -11.75
CA GLY A 53 18.90 -19.68 -13.15
C GLY A 53 19.30 -20.86 -14.06
N LYS A 54 19.67 -20.54 -15.30
CA LYS A 54 20.30 -21.50 -16.24
C LYS A 54 21.83 -21.36 -16.31
N CYS A 55 22.40 -20.34 -15.66
CA CYS A 55 23.85 -20.20 -15.53
C CYS A 55 24.44 -21.16 -14.48
N GLY A 56 23.61 -21.72 -13.59
CA GLY A 56 24.00 -22.74 -12.63
C GLY A 56 24.68 -22.21 -11.36
N ALA A 57 24.79 -20.89 -11.22
CA ALA A 57 25.33 -20.23 -10.05
C ALA A 57 24.23 -19.42 -9.35
N THR A 58 24.21 -19.38 -8.02
CA THR A 58 23.24 -18.57 -7.26
C THR A 58 23.62 -17.08 -7.30
N PRO A 59 22.66 -16.17 -7.00
CA PRO A 59 22.96 -14.75 -6.88
C PRO A 59 24.08 -14.44 -5.88
N LEU A 60 24.19 -15.21 -4.80
CA LEU A 60 25.27 -15.05 -3.82
C LEU A 60 26.63 -15.45 -4.39
N GLN A 61 26.70 -16.54 -5.16
CA GLN A 61 27.94 -16.95 -5.84
C GLN A 61 28.38 -15.88 -6.85
N ILE A 62 27.46 -15.39 -7.68
CA ILE A 62 27.73 -14.29 -8.62
C ILE A 62 28.20 -13.02 -7.89
N ALA A 63 27.58 -12.67 -6.75
CA ALA A 63 27.98 -11.51 -5.97
C ALA A 63 29.40 -11.66 -5.39
N GLN A 64 29.77 -12.87 -4.94
CA GLN A 64 31.11 -13.17 -4.43
C GLN A 64 32.17 -13.07 -5.53
N GLU A 65 31.92 -13.68 -6.69
CA GLU A 65 32.81 -13.62 -7.86
C GLU A 65 33.03 -12.18 -8.34
N SER A 66 31.95 -11.39 -8.36
CA SER A 66 31.96 -9.99 -8.79
C SER A 66 32.46 -9.03 -7.70
N ARG A 67 32.80 -9.52 -6.51
CA ARG A 67 33.17 -8.71 -5.32
C ARG A 67 32.12 -7.66 -4.94
N ALA A 68 30.85 -7.95 -5.17
CA ALA A 68 29.70 -7.09 -4.92
C ALA A 68 29.32 -7.03 -3.44
N ARG A 69 30.19 -6.40 -2.63
CA ARG A 69 30.09 -6.40 -1.16
C ARG A 69 28.72 -5.96 -0.64
N ALA A 70 28.11 -4.93 -1.22
CA ALA A 70 26.84 -4.42 -0.73
C ALA A 70 25.70 -5.43 -0.98
N VAL A 71 25.69 -6.07 -2.14
CA VAL A 71 24.69 -7.11 -2.46
C VAL A 71 24.95 -8.40 -1.68
N ILE A 72 26.20 -8.76 -1.39
CA ILE A 72 26.52 -9.90 -0.52
C ILE A 72 25.85 -9.73 0.85
N GLU A 73 25.93 -8.53 1.44
CA GLU A 73 25.31 -8.25 2.73
C GLU A 73 23.78 -8.21 2.65
N VAL A 74 23.20 -7.76 1.53
CA VAL A 74 21.77 -7.93 1.27
C VAL A 74 21.40 -9.42 1.21
N LEU A 75 22.05 -10.21 0.36
CA LEU A 75 21.72 -11.62 0.16
C LEU A 75 21.89 -12.47 1.43
N LYS A 76 22.93 -12.23 2.24
CA LYS A 76 23.11 -12.92 3.53
C LYS A 76 21.96 -12.65 4.50
N ARG A 77 21.45 -11.42 4.55
CA ARG A 77 20.28 -11.06 5.38
C ARG A 77 19.04 -11.84 4.96
N TYR A 78 18.88 -12.15 3.68
CA TYR A 78 17.71 -12.87 3.16
C TYR A 78 17.92 -14.39 3.00
N GLY A 79 19.16 -14.89 3.01
CA GLY A 79 19.52 -16.30 2.80
C GLY A 79 19.84 -17.11 4.07
N GLY A 80 20.00 -16.48 5.24
CA GLY A 80 20.16 -17.19 6.51
C GLY A 80 18.84 -17.74 7.04
N SER A 81 18.84 -18.92 7.69
CA SER A 81 17.66 -19.55 8.34
C SER A 81 16.93 -18.66 9.35
N THR A 82 17.54 -17.54 9.72
CA THR A 82 16.85 -16.39 10.27
C THR A 82 16.35 -15.53 9.10
N ARG A 83 15.15 -15.80 8.59
CA ARG A 83 14.38 -14.75 7.92
C ARG A 83 14.36 -13.59 8.94
N PRO A 84 14.95 -12.41 8.66
CA PRO A 84 14.72 -11.28 9.54
C PRO A 84 13.20 -11.12 9.56
N SER A 85 12.59 -11.35 10.73
CA SER A 85 11.33 -10.71 11.01
C SER A 85 11.52 -9.24 10.63
N PRO A 86 10.57 -8.61 9.92
CA PRO A 86 10.65 -7.17 9.68
C PRO A 86 11.04 -6.52 11.00
N PRO A 87 11.98 -5.55 11.00
CA PRO A 87 12.43 -4.95 12.25
C PRO A 87 11.19 -4.64 13.09
N LYS A 88 11.10 -5.27 14.26
CA LYS A 88 10.04 -4.97 15.24
C LYS A 88 10.03 -3.45 15.33
N PRO A 89 8.88 -2.76 15.18
CA PRO A 89 8.88 -1.30 15.17
C PRO A 89 9.52 -0.84 16.48
N GLU A 90 10.78 -0.42 16.38
CA GLU A 90 11.47 0.23 17.47
C GLU A 90 10.72 1.53 17.63
N ALA A 91 10.17 1.72 18.83
CA ALA A 91 9.31 2.84 19.16
C ALA A 91 9.93 4.12 18.57
N PRO A 92 9.19 4.89 17.75
CA PRO A 92 9.75 6.08 17.16
C PRO A 92 10.22 7.01 18.28
N ALA A 93 11.48 7.45 18.18
CA ALA A 93 11.98 8.54 18.98
C ALA A 93 11.00 9.71 18.91
N ALA A 94 10.64 10.24 20.08
CA ALA A 94 9.70 11.35 20.24
C ALA A 94 10.16 12.63 19.51
N PRO A 95 9.25 13.60 19.33
CA PRO A 95 8.68 13.99 18.05
C PRO A 95 9.56 14.98 17.27
N VAL A 96 9.59 14.85 15.95
CA VAL A 96 9.92 15.97 15.07
C VAL A 96 8.65 16.82 14.93
N ALA A 97 8.78 18.11 15.16
CA ALA A 97 7.70 19.08 15.32
C ALA A 97 6.55 18.93 14.30
N LYS A 98 5.32 19.02 14.83
CA LYS A 98 4.07 19.15 14.10
C LYS A 98 4.21 20.16 12.95
N PRO A 99 3.96 19.78 11.68
CA PRO A 99 3.39 20.73 10.74
C PRO A 99 1.94 20.99 11.17
N ALA A 100 1.53 22.24 11.10
CA ALA A 100 0.20 22.69 11.47
C ALA A 100 -0.90 21.82 10.86
N ALA A 101 -1.94 21.57 11.66
CA ALA A 101 -3.18 20.98 11.22
C ALA A 101 -3.59 21.58 9.87
N GLY A 102 -3.67 20.73 8.85
CA GLY A 102 -4.40 21.04 7.63
C GLY A 102 -5.85 21.41 7.97
N PRO A 103 -6.56 22.11 7.08
CA PRO A 103 -7.90 22.61 7.37
C PRO A 103 -8.79 21.42 7.73
N LYS A 104 -9.34 21.44 8.96
CA LYS A 104 -10.38 20.50 9.38
C LYS A 104 -11.54 20.64 8.39
N THR A 105 -11.75 19.63 7.57
CA THR A 105 -12.96 19.51 6.76
C THR A 105 -14.16 19.46 7.70
N GLY A 106 -15.17 20.29 7.45
CA GLY A 106 -16.29 20.52 8.37
C GLY A 106 -17.30 19.37 8.51
N ALA A 107 -16.98 18.15 8.05
CA ALA A 107 -17.84 16.98 8.15
C ALA A 107 -17.22 15.95 9.09
N SER A 108 -17.63 15.94 10.35
CA SER A 108 -17.10 15.00 11.35
C SER A 108 -17.52 13.55 11.08
N SER A 109 -18.58 13.35 10.29
CA SER A 109 -19.11 12.04 9.92
C SER A 109 -19.87 12.09 8.59
N LEU A 110 -20.15 10.92 8.03
CA LEU A 110 -20.95 10.74 6.83
C LEU A 110 -21.83 9.51 6.93
N VAL A 111 -22.80 9.39 6.03
CA VAL A 111 -23.65 8.20 5.92
C VAL A 111 -23.62 7.66 4.49
N VAL A 112 -23.45 6.35 4.37
CA VAL A 112 -23.58 5.61 3.12
C VAL A 112 -24.92 4.87 3.12
N GLN A 113 -25.73 5.05 2.09
CA GLN A 113 -27.03 4.39 1.97
C GLN A 113 -27.29 3.91 0.53
N GLY A 114 -28.20 2.96 0.39
CA GLY A 114 -28.66 2.50 -0.93
C GLY A 114 -27.63 1.68 -1.71
N SER A 115 -26.55 1.21 -1.07
CA SER A 115 -25.63 0.24 -1.67
C SER A 115 -26.26 -1.15 -1.70
N GLY A 116 -26.03 -1.89 -2.78
CA GLY A 116 -26.34 -3.32 -2.89
C GLY A 116 -25.48 -4.22 -1.99
N VAL A 117 -24.40 -3.69 -1.42
CA VAL A 117 -23.54 -4.39 -0.46
C VAL A 117 -23.88 -3.90 0.94
N ALA A 118 -24.55 -4.77 1.72
CA ALA A 118 -25.05 -4.41 3.05
C ALA A 118 -23.94 -3.88 3.98
N ASP A 119 -22.75 -4.49 3.93
CA ASP A 119 -21.62 -4.17 4.82
C ASP A 119 -21.09 -2.74 4.69
N VAL A 120 -21.36 -2.06 3.57
CA VAL A 120 -20.87 -0.68 3.38
C VAL A 120 -21.94 0.37 3.66
N ASN A 121 -23.19 -0.03 3.91
CA ASN A 121 -24.23 0.90 4.35
C ASN A 121 -24.07 1.22 5.83
N GLY A 122 -24.28 2.48 6.20
CA GLY A 122 -24.23 2.93 7.59
C GLY A 122 -23.50 4.25 7.77
N GLN A 123 -23.29 4.61 9.04
CA GLN A 123 -22.57 5.82 9.43
C GLN A 123 -21.07 5.55 9.51
N TYR A 124 -20.30 6.52 9.04
CA TYR A 124 -18.85 6.50 9.10
C TYR A 124 -18.36 7.75 9.81
N GLU A 125 -17.28 7.60 10.57
CA GLU A 125 -16.66 8.67 11.33
C GLU A 125 -15.31 9.02 10.71
N GLU A 126 -14.97 10.31 10.69
CA GLU A 126 -13.69 10.80 10.18
C GLU A 126 -12.51 10.19 10.98
N ARG A 127 -11.40 9.96 10.29
CA ARG A 127 -10.15 9.44 10.84
C ARG A 127 -8.98 10.29 10.37
N ASP A 128 -7.92 10.32 11.19
CA ASP A 128 -6.73 11.09 10.86
C ASP A 128 -6.09 10.53 9.57
N PRO A 129 -5.72 11.37 8.59
CA PRO A 129 -5.04 10.94 7.37
C PRO A 129 -3.79 10.08 7.57
N VAL A 130 -3.14 10.18 8.74
CA VAL A 130 -1.95 9.38 9.06
C VAL A 130 -2.27 8.00 9.61
N ASP A 131 -3.47 7.81 10.15
CA ASP A 131 -3.91 6.51 10.65
C ASP A 131 -4.18 5.55 9.49
N VAL A 132 -3.84 4.27 9.68
CA VAL A 132 -4.07 3.24 8.67
C VAL A 132 -5.38 2.52 8.96
N PRO A 133 -6.29 2.36 7.98
CA PRO A 133 -7.50 1.56 8.16
C PRO A 133 -7.17 0.12 8.54
N LYS A 134 -7.89 -0.43 9.53
CA LYS A 134 -7.67 -1.82 9.98
C LYS A 134 -7.90 -2.82 8.85
N GLY A 135 -8.97 -2.64 8.08
CA GLY A 135 -9.28 -3.48 6.92
C GLY A 135 -8.19 -3.44 5.85
N PHE A 136 -7.59 -2.26 5.64
CA PHE A 136 -6.45 -2.10 4.75
C PHE A 136 -5.22 -2.90 5.21
N GLY A 137 -4.94 -2.89 6.52
CA GLY A 137 -3.90 -3.72 7.12
C GLY A 137 -4.13 -5.21 6.90
N ILE A 138 -5.38 -5.69 7.04
CA ILE A 138 -5.73 -7.10 6.77
C ILE A 138 -5.43 -7.48 5.31
N THR A 139 -5.80 -6.62 4.36
CA THR A 139 -5.48 -6.85 2.94
C THR A 139 -3.98 -6.84 2.69
N CYS A 140 -3.25 -5.91 3.28
CA CYS A 140 -1.80 -5.86 3.17
C CYS A 140 -1.15 -7.13 3.74
N ASP A 141 -1.59 -7.60 4.91
CA ASP A 141 -1.08 -8.82 5.54
C ASP A 141 -1.33 -10.06 4.66
N LYS A 142 -2.54 -10.19 4.11
CA LYS A 142 -2.89 -11.28 3.17
C LYS A 142 -2.02 -11.27 1.92
N MET A 143 -1.71 -10.08 1.40
CA MET A 143 -0.86 -9.91 0.21
C MET A 143 0.64 -9.88 0.54
N GLY A 144 1.01 -9.96 1.82
CA GLY A 144 2.39 -9.86 2.28
C GLY A 144 3.04 -8.49 2.06
N TRP A 145 2.24 -7.43 1.95
CA TRP A 145 2.67 -6.05 1.76
C TRP A 145 2.98 -5.36 3.09
N ASP A 146 3.89 -4.39 3.06
CA ASP A 146 4.11 -3.49 4.18
C ASP A 146 2.96 -2.47 4.25
N THR A 147 2.12 -2.61 5.27
CA THR A 147 0.93 -1.81 5.51
C THR A 147 1.21 -0.31 5.54
N GLN A 148 2.26 0.13 6.23
CA GLN A 148 2.58 1.55 6.38
C GLN A 148 3.12 2.13 5.07
N LYS A 149 4.07 1.44 4.42
CA LYS A 149 4.60 1.86 3.11
C LYS A 149 3.49 1.92 2.07
N MET A 150 2.57 0.95 2.06
CA MET A 150 1.48 0.94 1.10
C MET A 150 0.46 2.05 1.37
N TRP A 151 0.14 2.31 2.64
CA TRP A 151 -0.70 3.45 3.00
C TRP A 151 -0.09 4.78 2.55
N LEU A 152 1.21 4.99 2.76
CA LEU A 152 1.94 6.17 2.28
C LEU A 152 1.95 6.31 0.75
N LYS A 153 1.78 5.21 0.00
CA LYS A 153 1.67 5.25 -1.47
C LYS A 153 0.28 5.67 -1.94
N LEU A 154 -0.77 5.38 -1.18
CA LEU A 154 -2.17 5.64 -1.58
C LEU A 154 -2.74 6.91 -0.93
N SER A 155 -2.41 7.16 0.34
CA SER A 155 -2.80 8.35 1.07
C SER A 155 -1.85 9.52 0.77
N ASN A 156 -2.40 10.73 0.68
CA ASN A 156 -1.62 11.96 0.63
C ASN A 156 -1.24 12.49 2.03
N GLN A 157 -1.63 11.77 3.10
CA GLN A 157 -1.42 12.14 4.51
C GLN A 157 -2.05 13.49 4.89
N GLN A 158 -3.05 13.94 4.13
CA GLN A 158 -3.72 15.23 4.30
C GLN A 158 -5.23 15.10 4.22
N THR A 159 -5.73 14.28 3.30
CA THR A 159 -7.15 14.01 3.11
C THR A 159 -7.61 12.99 4.15
N PRO A 160 -8.62 13.33 4.98
CA PRO A 160 -9.14 12.38 5.93
C PRO A 160 -9.86 11.24 5.22
N TRP A 161 -9.90 10.11 5.91
CA TRP A 161 -10.65 8.94 5.50
C TRP A 161 -11.73 8.65 6.56
N PHE A 162 -12.69 7.79 6.24
CA PHE A 162 -13.86 7.54 7.06
C PHE A 162 -13.99 6.05 7.39
N GLU A 163 -14.38 5.71 8.61
CA GLU A 163 -14.51 4.32 9.07
C GLU A 163 -15.89 4.07 9.69
N ALA A 164 -16.54 2.99 9.29
CA ALA A 164 -17.76 2.49 9.91
C ALA A 164 -17.44 1.55 11.10
N PRO A 165 -18.36 1.38 12.07
CA PRO A 165 -18.14 0.51 13.23
C PRO A 165 -17.79 -0.95 12.90
N ASN A 166 -18.23 -1.44 11.73
CA ASN A 166 -17.92 -2.79 11.27
C ASN A 166 -16.55 -2.92 10.59
N GLY A 167 -15.82 -1.81 10.41
CA GLY A 167 -14.49 -1.78 9.78
C GLY A 167 -14.49 -1.51 8.28
N SER A 168 -15.65 -1.31 7.64
CA SER A 168 -15.71 -0.73 6.29
C SER A 168 -15.13 0.68 6.30
N TYR A 169 -14.49 1.10 5.22
CA TYR A 169 -13.84 2.41 5.18
C TYR A 169 -13.91 3.06 3.81
N ILE A 170 -13.81 4.39 3.82
CA ILE A 170 -13.82 5.23 2.63
C ILE A 170 -12.56 6.09 2.63
N TYR A 171 -11.78 6.06 1.55
CA TYR A 171 -10.53 6.82 1.47
C TYR A 171 -10.31 7.39 0.06
N TRP A 172 -9.52 8.46 -0.02
CA TRP A 172 -9.07 8.99 -1.31
C TRP A 172 -7.71 8.41 -1.68
N ASN A 173 -7.63 7.83 -2.88
CA ASN A 173 -6.42 7.24 -3.41
C ASN A 173 -5.73 8.24 -4.36
N LYS A 174 -4.55 8.72 -3.96
CA LYS A 174 -3.78 9.70 -4.73
C LYS A 174 -3.20 9.15 -6.03
N SER A 175 -3.08 7.82 -6.15
CA SER A 175 -2.46 7.19 -7.31
C SER A 175 -3.38 7.18 -8.54
N ASP A 176 -4.69 7.17 -8.33
CA ASP A 176 -5.71 7.18 -9.38
C ASP A 176 -6.67 8.38 -9.31
N GLY A 177 -6.60 9.17 -8.24
CA GLY A 177 -7.45 10.34 -8.04
C GLY A 177 -8.90 9.98 -7.70
N GLN A 178 -9.15 8.79 -7.17
CA GLN A 178 -10.49 8.30 -6.88
C GLN A 178 -10.73 8.13 -5.39
N TRP A 179 -11.98 8.31 -4.98
CA TRP A 179 -12.48 7.80 -3.70
C TRP A 179 -12.83 6.33 -3.83
N TRP A 180 -12.53 5.57 -2.79
CA TRP A 180 -12.76 4.14 -2.68
C TRP A 180 -13.65 3.86 -1.48
N ILE A 181 -14.59 2.91 -1.62
CA ILE A 181 -15.36 2.32 -0.53
C ILE A 181 -14.97 0.84 -0.45
N ASP A 182 -14.43 0.44 0.69
CA ASP A 182 -13.94 -0.90 0.94
C ASP A 182 -14.77 -1.58 2.03
N ALA A 183 -15.03 -2.87 1.85
CA ALA A 183 -15.66 -3.72 2.85
C ALA A 183 -14.72 -3.97 4.06
N PRO A 184 -15.22 -4.52 5.19
CA PRO A 184 -14.43 -4.68 6.41
C PRO A 184 -13.15 -5.51 6.24
N HIS A 185 -13.16 -6.43 5.30
CA HIS A 185 -12.01 -7.28 4.96
C HIS A 185 -10.98 -6.59 4.03
N GLY A 186 -11.18 -5.31 3.72
CA GLY A 186 -10.31 -4.46 2.88
C GLY A 186 -10.40 -4.74 1.38
N GLY A 187 -11.53 -5.30 0.92
CA GLY A 187 -11.78 -5.46 -0.51
C GLY A 187 -12.58 -4.28 -1.04
N GLY A 188 -12.08 -3.64 -2.09
CA GLY A 188 -12.76 -2.53 -2.75
C GLY A 188 -14.11 -2.94 -3.33
N ILE A 189 -15.12 -2.11 -3.13
CA ILE A 189 -16.50 -2.32 -3.60
C ILE A 189 -16.87 -1.27 -4.65
N TYR A 190 -16.64 0.02 -4.34
CA TYR A 190 -16.97 1.12 -5.23
C TYR A 190 -15.82 2.11 -5.37
N VAL A 191 -15.74 2.74 -6.54
CA VAL A 191 -14.84 3.86 -6.80
C VAL A 191 -15.56 5.05 -7.41
N ALA A 192 -15.11 6.28 -7.13
CA ALA A 192 -15.64 7.48 -7.74
C ALA A 192 -14.54 8.53 -7.96
N VAL A 193 -14.48 9.11 -9.16
CA VAL A 193 -13.55 10.20 -9.46
C VAL A 193 -14.08 11.49 -8.83
N ALA A 194 -13.36 12.05 -7.88
CA ALA A 194 -13.64 13.37 -7.31
C ALA A 194 -12.39 13.96 -6.64
N PRO A 195 -12.36 15.29 -6.37
CA PRO A 195 -11.26 15.92 -5.66
C PRO A 195 -11.04 15.31 -4.26
N ALA A 196 -9.80 15.42 -3.78
CA ALA A 196 -9.35 14.92 -2.47
C ALA A 196 -9.91 15.72 -1.27
N THR A 197 -10.96 16.51 -1.47
CA THR A 197 -11.56 17.37 -0.44
C THR A 197 -12.67 16.66 0.33
N GLN A 198 -13.51 15.89 -0.37
CA GLN A 198 -14.59 15.11 0.24
C GLN A 198 -15.08 14.01 -0.71
N PRO A 199 -15.63 12.90 -0.19
CA PRO A 199 -16.30 11.89 -1.01
C PRO A 199 -17.46 12.51 -1.81
N PRO A 200 -17.66 12.08 -3.07
CA PRO A 200 -18.79 12.56 -3.87
C PRO A 200 -20.09 11.91 -3.39
N ALA A 201 -21.19 12.68 -3.44
CA ALA A 201 -22.48 12.19 -2.98
C ALA A 201 -23.09 11.08 -3.86
N SER A 202 -22.68 11.04 -5.13
CA SER A 202 -23.12 10.06 -6.12
C SER A 202 -22.04 9.89 -7.20
N GLY A 203 -22.30 9.09 -8.24
CA GLY A 203 -21.33 8.82 -9.32
C GLY A 203 -20.37 7.67 -9.02
N TRP A 204 -20.68 6.87 -8.00
CA TRP A 204 -19.96 5.65 -7.66
C TRP A 204 -20.10 4.59 -8.74
N LYS A 205 -18.98 3.95 -9.09
CA LYS A 205 -18.89 2.81 -9.98
C LYS A 205 -18.61 1.56 -9.16
N ALA A 206 -19.43 0.53 -9.35
CA ALA A 206 -19.21 -0.78 -8.76
C ALA A 206 -18.02 -1.49 -9.43
N LEU A 207 -17.16 -2.12 -8.62
CA LEU A 207 -16.05 -2.94 -9.11
C LEU A 207 -16.51 -4.33 -9.58
N ASP A 208 -17.66 -4.81 -9.09
CA ASP A 208 -18.32 -6.04 -9.53
C ASP A 208 -19.80 -5.78 -9.85
N ALA A 209 -20.36 -6.48 -10.83
CA ALA A 209 -21.76 -6.32 -11.24
C ALA A 209 -22.77 -6.70 -10.14
N SER A 210 -22.39 -7.59 -9.22
CA SER A 210 -23.22 -8.00 -8.08
C SER A 210 -23.38 -6.90 -7.02
N TYR A 211 -22.53 -5.87 -7.02
CA TYR A 211 -22.58 -4.80 -6.02
C TYR A 211 -23.61 -3.72 -6.35
N THR A 212 -24.42 -3.85 -7.41
CA THR A 212 -25.50 -2.90 -7.68
C THR A 212 -26.66 -3.06 -6.69
N PRO A 213 -27.39 -1.98 -6.30
CA PRO A 213 -27.22 -0.59 -6.70
C PRO A 213 -25.99 0.11 -6.09
N THR A 214 -25.56 1.21 -6.71
CA THR A 214 -24.44 2.03 -6.20
C THR A 214 -24.89 2.95 -5.08
N PRO A 215 -24.00 3.27 -4.11
CA PRO A 215 -24.37 4.03 -2.93
C PRO A 215 -24.64 5.51 -3.22
N ALA A 216 -25.44 6.11 -2.34
CA ALA A 216 -25.41 7.54 -2.07
C ALA A 216 -24.58 7.81 -0.81
N VAL A 217 -23.81 8.89 -0.80
CA VAL A 217 -22.98 9.32 0.33
C VAL A 217 -23.42 10.72 0.77
N GLU A 218 -23.75 10.89 2.04
CA GLU A 218 -24.19 12.16 2.59
C GLU A 218 -23.26 12.59 3.73
N LEU A 219 -22.67 13.78 3.61
CA LEU A 219 -21.82 14.34 4.66
C LEU A 219 -22.69 14.94 5.76
N LEU A 220 -22.43 14.57 7.01
CA LEU A 220 -23.06 15.17 8.17
C LEU A 220 -22.20 16.35 8.62
N VAL A 221 -22.62 17.56 8.27
CA VAL A 221 -22.02 18.78 8.82
C VAL A 221 -22.45 18.94 10.27
N ALA A 222 -21.47 19.16 11.15
CA ALA A 222 -21.77 19.53 12.53
C ALA A 222 -22.58 20.83 12.51
N GLY A 223 -23.84 20.78 12.99
CA GLY A 223 -24.66 21.97 13.13
C GLY A 223 -23.94 23.02 14.00
N PRO A 224 -24.23 24.32 13.82
CA PRO A 224 -23.66 25.34 14.69
C PRO A 224 -24.02 24.97 16.13
N SER A 225 -23.02 24.81 16.98
CA SER A 225 -23.17 24.69 18.42
C SER A 225 -23.96 25.91 18.90
N VAL A 226 -25.26 25.76 19.10
CA VAL A 226 -26.10 26.77 19.72
C VAL A 226 -25.65 26.83 21.18
N GLY A 227 -24.75 27.78 21.46
CA GLY A 227 -24.36 28.12 22.82
C GLY A 227 -25.61 28.58 23.57
N ALA A 228 -25.98 27.83 24.60
CA ALA A 228 -26.93 28.25 25.63
C ALA A 228 -26.21 29.09 26.69
#